data_AF-A0AAD8JEV1-F1
#
_entry.id   AF-A0AAD8JEV1-F1
#
_cell.length_a   1.000
_cell.length_b   1.000
_cell.length_c   1.000
_cell.angle_alpha   90.00
_cell.angle_beta   90.00
_cell.angle_gamma   90.00
#
_symmetry.space_group_name_H-M   'P 1'
#
loop_
_entity.id
_entity.type
_entity.pdbx_description
1 polymer ?
#
loop_
_entity_poly.entity_id
_entity_poly.type
_entity_poly.pdbx_seq_one_letter_code
_entity_poly.pdbx_strand_id
1 'polypeptide(L)'
;MLRDHFISCPQLVNLNISTTFCETHGFVVLAPKLSNFSSSGIFPIRFGVCELQKVDIKLQDWAGVGGEQYYPPFISMLLGLGNYANNLTFDSKSIEVNNISFDDINNGFVCFWSAQRLLIVNRILVAMALSKISYLLVGLPSPFYKLTNVKLPRGYKESSIPEALRNYLLGGSPKASIVT
;
A
#
# COMPACT_ATOMS: atom_id res chain seq x y z
N MET A 1 0.59 21.05 -11.69
CA MET A 1 -0.83 20.65 -11.88
C MET A 1 -0.87 19.13 -11.86
N LEU A 2 -1.62 18.54 -10.94
CA LEU A 2 -1.96 17.12 -11.01
C LEU A 2 -2.85 16.90 -12.25
N ARG A 3 -2.51 15.94 -13.10
CA ARG A 3 -3.40 15.49 -14.18
C ARG A 3 -4.29 14.39 -13.61
N ASP A 4 -5.60 14.61 -13.63
CA ASP A 4 -6.57 13.63 -13.15
C ASP A 4 -6.99 12.69 -14.27
N HIS A 5 -6.85 11.39 -14.03
CA HIS A 5 -7.37 10.31 -14.86
C HIS A 5 -8.72 9.84 -14.31
N PHE A 6 -9.77 9.98 -15.11
CA PHE A 6 -11.11 9.58 -14.73
C PHE A 6 -11.40 8.15 -15.15
N ILE A 7 -11.80 7.32 -14.19
CA ILE A 7 -12.32 5.97 -14.44
C ILE A 7 -13.81 6.00 -14.10
N SER A 8 -14.65 6.09 -15.13
CA SER A 8 -16.11 6.08 -14.97
C SER A 8 -16.69 4.79 -15.53
N CYS A 9 -17.19 3.93 -14.65
CA CYS A 9 -17.81 2.67 -15.06
C CYS A 9 -18.84 2.23 -14.01
N PRO A 10 -20.14 2.44 -14.26
CA PRO A 10 -21.21 2.16 -13.29
C PRO A 10 -21.33 0.71 -12.84
N GLN A 11 -20.87 -0.23 -13.67
CA GLN A 11 -20.96 -1.68 -13.39
C GLN A 11 -19.63 -2.26 -12.86
N LEU A 12 -18.60 -1.44 -12.70
CA LEU A 12 -17.28 -1.91 -12.26
C LEU A 12 -17.35 -2.34 -10.79
N VAL A 13 -17.08 -3.62 -10.54
CA VAL A 13 -17.07 -4.21 -9.18
C VAL A 13 -15.64 -4.37 -8.66
N ASN A 14 -14.66 -4.59 -9.54
CA ASN A 14 -13.26 -4.81 -9.21
C ASN A 14 -12.38 -3.87 -10.03
N LEU A 15 -11.47 -3.15 -9.38
CA LEU A 15 -10.49 -2.29 -10.03
C LEU A 15 -9.08 -2.68 -9.58
N ASN A 16 -8.19 -2.91 -10.53
CA ASN A 16 -6.77 -3.10 -10.29
C ASN A 16 -5.98 -2.06 -11.08
N ILE A 17 -5.18 -1.25 -10.40
CA ILE A 17 -4.30 -0.26 -11.03
C ILE A 17 -2.85 -0.65 -10.73
N SER A 18 -2.06 -0.78 -11.79
CA SER A 18 -0.61 -1.01 -11.69
C SER A 18 0.12 0.17 -12.30
N THR A 19 0.90 0.89 -11.51
CA THR A 19 1.73 1.99 -12.00
C THR A 19 3.15 1.83 -11.48
N THR A 20 4.12 2.28 -12.27
CA THR A 20 5.38 2.74 -11.71
C THR A 20 5.11 4.07 -10.99
N PHE A 21 5.93 4.42 -10.00
CA PHE A 21 5.76 5.62 -9.17
C PHE A 21 5.32 6.85 -9.96
N CYS A 22 4.25 7.53 -9.52
CA CYS A 22 3.70 8.67 -10.25
C CYS A 22 3.26 9.79 -9.29
N GLU A 23 4.06 10.85 -9.19
CA GLU A 23 3.74 12.03 -8.36
C GLU A 23 2.75 12.99 -9.03
N THR A 24 2.63 12.93 -10.36
CA THR A 24 1.99 13.97 -11.17
C THR A 24 0.60 13.62 -11.66
N HIS A 25 0.16 12.37 -11.48
CA HIS A 25 -1.11 11.89 -11.98
C HIS A 25 -1.97 11.32 -10.83
N GLY A 26 -3.18 11.85 -10.71
CA GLY A 26 -4.19 11.37 -9.78
C GLY A 26 -5.22 10.50 -10.50
N PHE A 27 -5.84 9.58 -9.79
CA PHE A 27 -6.99 8.83 -10.30
C PHE A 27 -8.28 9.29 -9.62
N VAL A 28 -9.33 9.52 -10.40
CA VAL A 28 -10.68 9.77 -9.91
C VAL A 28 -11.58 8.65 -10.40
N VAL A 29 -12.07 7.84 -9.48
CA VAL A 29 -12.86 6.64 -9.78
C VAL A 29 -14.32 6.90 -9.46
N LEU A 30 -15.16 6.93 -10.48
CA LEU A 30 -16.61 7.11 -10.41
C LEU A 30 -17.28 5.78 -10.76
N ALA A 31 -17.35 4.88 -9.78
CA ALA A 31 -17.86 3.53 -9.95
C ALA A 31 -18.71 3.13 -8.72
N PRO A 32 -20.03 3.41 -8.71
CA PRO A 32 -20.89 3.21 -7.53
C PRO A 32 -20.97 1.76 -7.05
N LYS A 33 -20.76 0.78 -7.94
CA LYS A 33 -20.75 -0.66 -7.60
C LYS A 33 -19.38 -1.21 -7.24
N LEU A 34 -18.35 -0.36 -7.21
CA LEU A 34 -16.99 -0.78 -6.91
C LEU A 34 -16.92 -1.21 -5.45
N SER A 35 -16.53 -2.46 -5.23
CA SER A 35 -16.37 -3.03 -3.89
C SER A 35 -14.93 -3.45 -3.62
N ASN A 36 -14.16 -3.78 -4.66
CA ASN A 36 -12.80 -4.30 -4.53
C ASN A 36 -11.82 -3.42 -5.30
N PHE A 37 -10.85 -2.87 -4.60
CA PHE A 37 -9.75 -2.11 -5.18
C PHE A 37 -8.41 -2.79 -4.86
N SER A 38 -7.55 -2.91 -5.86
CA SER A 38 -6.17 -3.33 -5.69
C SER A 38 -5.24 -2.36 -6.41
N SER A 39 -4.08 -2.12 -5.83
CA SER A 39 -3.05 -1.28 -6.43
C SER A 39 -1.68 -1.94 -6.35
N SER A 40 -0.89 -1.82 -7.41
CA SER A 40 0.55 -2.03 -7.40
C SER A 40 1.22 -0.69 -7.69
N GLY A 41 1.89 -0.13 -6.69
CA GLY A 41 2.45 1.22 -6.74
C GLY A 41 1.71 2.22 -5.85
N ILE A 42 2.26 3.44 -5.78
CA ILE A 42 1.77 4.54 -4.94
C ILE A 42 1.40 5.71 -5.84
N PHE A 43 0.16 6.16 -5.74
CA PHE A 43 -0.38 7.29 -6.49
C PHE A 43 -1.58 7.91 -5.77
N PRO A 44 -1.83 9.21 -5.93
CA PRO A 44 -3.06 9.83 -5.45
C PRO A 44 -4.29 9.19 -6.12
N ILE A 45 -5.29 8.84 -5.32
CA ILE A 45 -6.56 8.33 -5.81
C ILE A 45 -7.72 8.96 -5.04
N ARG A 46 -8.86 9.13 -5.69
CA ARG A 46 -10.13 9.52 -5.07
C ARG A 46 -11.24 8.65 -5.62
N PHE A 47 -12.13 8.23 -4.75
CA PHE A 47 -13.34 7.53 -5.14
C PHE A 47 -14.55 8.46 -5.03
N GLY A 48 -15.49 8.33 -5.95
CA GLY A 48 -16.83 8.89 -5.86
C GLY A 48 -17.77 7.88 -5.25
N VAL A 49 -18.53 8.29 -4.23
CA VAL A 49 -19.64 7.59 -3.54
C VAL A 49 -19.69 6.07 -3.79
N CYS A 50 -18.71 5.34 -3.25
CA CYS A 50 -18.69 3.88 -3.25
C CYS A 50 -18.14 3.36 -1.93
N GLU A 51 -18.60 2.20 -1.48
CA GLU A 51 -18.02 1.53 -0.31
C GLU A 51 -17.08 0.42 -0.77
N LEU A 52 -15.80 0.56 -0.42
CA LEU A 52 -14.77 -0.42 -0.74
C LEU A 52 -14.73 -1.47 0.36
N GLN A 53 -15.33 -2.63 0.08
CA GLN A 53 -15.25 -3.78 0.97
C GLN A 53 -13.82 -4.27 1.15
N LYS A 54 -13.03 -4.28 0.07
CA LYS A 54 -11.65 -4.77 0.07
C LYS A 54 -10.72 -3.80 -0.65
N VAL A 55 -9.67 -3.38 0.04
CA VAL A 55 -8.56 -2.60 -0.49
C VAL A 55 -7.27 -3.37 -0.30
N ASP A 56 -6.54 -3.62 -1.38
CA ASP A 56 -5.26 -4.34 -1.37
C ASP A 56 -4.15 -3.50 -1.99
N ILE A 57 -3.21 -3.03 -1.18
CA ILE A 57 -2.11 -2.16 -1.61
C ILE A 57 -0.82 -2.95 -1.60
N LYS A 58 -0.26 -3.16 -2.80
CA LYS A 58 1.06 -3.77 -2.99
C LYS A 58 2.12 -2.68 -2.99
N LEU A 59 2.94 -2.69 -1.95
CA LEU A 59 4.02 -1.71 -1.71
C LEU A 59 5.28 -2.08 -2.51
N GLN A 60 5.13 -2.34 -3.81
CA GLN A 60 6.24 -2.67 -4.69
C GLN A 60 7.18 -1.45 -4.84
N ASP A 61 8.48 -1.69 -4.94
CA ASP A 61 9.52 -0.71 -5.33
C ASP A 61 9.76 0.46 -4.36
N TRP A 62 9.24 0.41 -3.13
CA TRP A 62 9.61 1.36 -2.05
C TRP A 62 11.10 1.30 -1.66
N ALA A 63 11.79 0.24 -2.10
CA ALA A 63 13.18 -0.10 -1.83
C ALA A 63 14.23 0.71 -2.61
N GLY A 64 13.82 1.48 -3.63
CA GLY A 64 14.74 2.21 -4.50
C GLY A 64 14.89 3.70 -4.14
N VAL A 65 16.08 4.07 -3.66
CA VAL A 65 16.69 5.42 -3.67
C VAL A 65 15.74 6.60 -3.32
N GLY A 66 15.80 7.09 -2.07
CA GLY A 66 15.18 8.36 -1.69
C GLY A 66 13.69 8.29 -1.34
N GLY A 67 13.30 7.33 -0.48
CA GLY A 67 11.90 7.03 -0.09
C GLY A 67 11.02 8.19 0.39
N GLU A 68 11.57 9.39 0.62
CA GLU A 68 10.83 10.59 1.03
C GLU A 68 9.84 11.10 -0.02
N GLN A 69 10.21 10.99 -1.30
CA GLN A 69 9.36 11.43 -2.41
C GLN A 69 8.05 10.63 -2.51
N TYR A 70 8.02 9.41 -1.96
CA TYR A 70 6.85 8.54 -1.94
C TYR A 70 5.85 8.87 -0.83
N TYR A 71 6.24 9.64 0.19
CA TYR A 71 5.36 9.88 1.34
C TYR A 71 4.16 10.75 1.01
N PRO A 72 4.29 11.93 0.34
CA PRO A 72 3.13 12.73 0.01
C PRO A 72 2.11 12.00 -0.88
N PRO A 73 2.51 11.29 -1.95
CA PRO A 73 1.59 10.48 -2.75
C PRO A 73 0.92 9.36 -1.95
N PHE A 74 1.64 8.70 -1.02
CA PHE A 74 1.07 7.65 -0.18
C PHE A 74 0.07 8.19 0.84
N ILE A 75 0.37 9.30 1.52
CA ILE A 75 -0.58 9.95 2.42
C ILE A 75 -1.82 10.36 1.64
N SER A 76 -1.65 10.96 0.45
CA SER A 76 -2.77 11.32 -0.42
C SER A 76 -3.60 10.11 -0.85
N MET A 77 -2.95 8.97 -1.10
CA MET A 77 -3.64 7.71 -1.41
C MET A 77 -4.47 7.23 -0.22
N LEU A 78 -3.90 7.21 0.99
CA LEU A 78 -4.61 6.81 2.21
C LEU A 78 -5.80 7.72 2.51
N LEU A 79 -5.64 9.04 2.34
CA LEU A 79 -6.74 10.00 2.48
C LEU A 79 -7.86 9.71 1.48
N GLY A 80 -7.51 9.39 0.23
CA GLY A 80 -8.45 9.01 -0.82
C GLY A 80 -9.25 7.75 -0.54
N LEU A 81 -8.70 6.84 0.27
CA LEU A 81 -9.29 5.56 0.65
C LEU A 81 -10.12 5.64 1.94
N GLY A 82 -9.78 6.55 2.86
CA GLY A 82 -10.25 6.51 4.24
C GLY A 82 -11.77 6.52 4.42
N ASN A 83 -12.48 7.31 3.61
CA ASN A 83 -13.93 7.42 3.71
C ASN A 83 -14.69 6.18 3.18
N TYR A 84 -13.98 5.28 2.50
CA TYR A 84 -14.59 4.22 1.69
C TYR A 84 -14.15 2.82 2.09
N ALA A 85 -12.95 2.65 2.65
CA ALA A 85 -12.36 1.34 2.91
C ALA A 85 -12.87 0.67 4.20
N ASN A 86 -13.38 -0.55 4.07
CA ASN A 86 -13.76 -1.42 5.19
C ASN A 86 -12.61 -2.34 5.60
N ASN A 87 -11.95 -2.98 4.64
CA ASN A 87 -10.79 -3.84 4.89
C ASN A 87 -9.60 -3.32 4.09
N LEU A 88 -8.52 -2.97 4.79
CA LEU A 88 -7.28 -2.49 4.18
C LEU A 88 -6.19 -3.54 4.35
N THR A 89 -5.62 -3.99 3.24
CA THR A 89 -4.49 -4.93 3.24
C THR A 89 -3.27 -4.24 2.65
N PHE A 90 -2.15 -4.30 3.36
CA PHE A 90 -0.84 -3.97 2.83
C PHE A 90 -0.11 -5.29 2.51
N ASP A 91 0.16 -5.50 1.23
CA ASP A 91 0.92 -6.65 0.77
C ASP A 91 2.32 -6.20 0.34
N SER A 92 3.33 -6.94 0.79
CA SER A 92 4.66 -6.84 0.22
C SER A 92 4.73 -7.94 -0.84
N LYS A 93 4.60 -7.58 -2.12
CA LYS A 93 4.82 -8.55 -3.19
C LYS A 93 6.21 -9.13 -2.98
N SER A 94 6.27 -10.42 -2.65
CA SER A 94 7.51 -11.17 -2.73
C SER A 94 8.03 -10.97 -4.15
N ILE A 95 9.25 -10.44 -4.29
CA ILE A 95 9.97 -10.55 -5.55
C ILE A 95 10.14 -12.05 -5.74
N GLU A 96 9.22 -12.67 -6.49
CA GLU A 96 9.48 -13.98 -7.05
C GLU A 96 10.58 -13.76 -8.08
N VAL A 97 11.79 -14.10 -7.68
CA VAL A 97 12.96 -14.06 -8.54
C VAL A 97 12.81 -15.18 -9.57
N ASN A 98 11.94 -14.98 -10.56
CA ASN A 98 11.70 -15.94 -11.62
C ASN A 98 12.65 -15.74 -12.82
N ASN A 99 13.45 -14.66 -12.85
CA ASN A 99 14.45 -14.41 -13.88
C ASN A 99 15.72 -13.81 -13.26
N ILE A 100 16.63 -14.67 -12.76
CA ILE A 100 18.07 -14.36 -12.76
C ILE A 100 18.55 -14.83 -14.14
N SER A 101 19.10 -13.93 -14.95
CA SER A 101 19.73 -14.35 -16.21
C SER A 101 20.94 -15.23 -15.91
N PHE A 102 21.11 -16.29 -16.70
CA PHE A 102 22.10 -17.36 -16.50
C PHE A 102 23.57 -16.92 -16.43
N ASP A 103 23.89 -15.66 -16.73
CA ASP A 103 25.26 -15.14 -16.71
C ASP A 103 25.81 -14.89 -15.29
N ASP A 104 24.96 -14.91 -14.25
CA ASP A 104 25.37 -14.71 -12.84
C ASP A 104 25.77 -16.03 -12.11
N ILE A 105 25.82 -17.17 -12.82
CA ILE A 105 25.80 -18.53 -12.22
C ILE A 105 27.20 -19.14 -11.95
N ASN A 106 28.30 -18.41 -12.09
CA ASN A 106 29.63 -19.04 -11.92
C ASN A 106 30.01 -19.47 -10.49
N ASN A 107 29.14 -19.41 -9.47
CA ASN A 107 29.41 -19.99 -8.15
C ASN A 107 28.15 -20.62 -7.52
N GLY A 108 27.92 -21.90 -7.82
CA GLY A 108 26.72 -22.70 -7.54
C GLY A 108 26.38 -23.02 -6.07
N PHE A 109 26.47 -22.07 -5.14
CA PHE A 109 26.04 -22.24 -3.73
C PHE A 109 25.03 -21.16 -3.24
N VAL A 110 24.60 -20.22 -4.09
CA VAL A 110 23.97 -18.95 -3.65
C VAL A 110 22.44 -18.87 -3.84
N CYS A 111 21.83 -19.71 -4.68
CA CYS A 111 20.44 -19.50 -5.11
C CYS A 111 19.35 -19.66 -4.02
N PHE A 112 19.57 -20.43 -2.96
CA PHE A 112 18.59 -20.56 -1.88
C PHE A 112 18.69 -19.42 -0.85
N TRP A 113 19.91 -18.92 -0.62
CA TRP A 113 20.18 -17.83 0.31
C TRP A 113 19.80 -16.45 -0.26
N SER A 114 19.81 -16.29 -1.59
CA SER A 114 19.50 -15.03 -2.27
C SER A 114 18.02 -14.67 -2.21
N ALA A 115 17.11 -15.61 -2.50
CA ALA A 115 15.67 -15.36 -2.46
C ALA A 115 15.17 -15.06 -1.02
N GLN A 116 15.65 -15.81 -0.01
CA GLN A 116 15.32 -15.52 1.38
C GLN A 116 15.87 -14.18 1.86
N ARG A 117 17.11 -13.81 1.47
CA ARG A 117 17.67 -12.48 1.77
C ARG A 117 16.88 -11.36 1.11
N LEU A 118 16.47 -11.50 -0.15
CA LEU A 118 15.64 -10.52 -0.85
C LEU A 118 14.27 -10.34 -0.20
N LEU A 119 13.64 -11.42 0.25
CA LEU A 119 12.38 -11.35 1.00
C LEU A 119 12.53 -10.65 2.35
N ILE A 120 13.61 -10.94 3.09
CA ILE A 120 13.91 -10.29 4.37
C ILE A 120 14.21 -8.80 4.16
N VAL A 121 15.02 -8.46 3.15
CA VAL A 121 15.36 -7.07 2.82
C VAL A 121 14.12 -6.27 2.42
N ASN A 122 13.24 -6.82 1.57
CA ASN A 122 12.00 -6.15 1.17
C ASN A 122 11.08 -5.90 2.39
N ARG A 123 10.93 -6.89 3.28
CA ARG A 123 10.16 -6.71 4.52
C ARG A 123 10.72 -5.62 5.42
N ILE A 124 12.05 -5.56 5.57
CA ILE A 124 12.72 -4.52 6.35
C ILE A 124 12.49 -3.14 5.72
N LEU A 125 12.54 -3.04 4.39
CA LEU A 125 12.35 -1.76 3.69
C LEU A 125 10.90 -1.26 3.80
N VAL A 126 9.91 -2.14 3.67
CA VAL A 126 8.50 -1.79 3.93
C VAL A 126 8.32 -1.34 5.37
N ALA A 127 8.93 -2.04 6.34
CA ALA A 127 8.86 -1.66 7.74
C ALA A 127 9.49 -0.30 8.03
N MET A 128 10.66 -0.02 7.44
CA MET A 128 11.34 1.27 7.56
C MET A 128 10.53 2.40 6.93
N ALA A 129 9.89 2.16 5.78
CA ALA A 129 9.06 3.15 5.13
C ALA A 129 7.77 3.44 5.92
N LEU A 130 7.12 2.41 6.47
CA LEU A 130 5.99 2.57 7.40
C LEU A 130 6.41 3.30 8.68
N SER A 131 7.62 3.05 9.18
CA SER A 131 8.18 3.76 10.33
C SER A 131 8.42 5.23 10.05
N LYS A 132 9.06 5.55 8.91
CA LYS A 132 9.34 6.93 8.50
C LYS A 132 8.08 7.72 8.23
N ILE A 133 7.09 7.13 7.54
CA ILE A 133 5.83 7.83 7.33
C ILE A 133 5.06 8.06 8.62
N SER A 134 5.19 7.17 9.60
CA SER A 134 4.56 7.38 10.90
C SER A 134 4.94 8.71 11.53
N TYR A 135 6.17 9.20 11.33
CA TYR A 135 6.59 10.51 11.82
C TYR A 135 5.80 11.65 11.16
N LEU A 136 5.51 11.52 9.86
CA LEU A 136 4.72 12.49 9.10
C LEU A 136 3.22 12.43 9.42
N LEU A 137 2.75 11.31 9.96
CA LEU A 137 1.35 11.12 10.36
C LEU A 137 1.05 11.67 11.76
N VAL A 138 2.07 12.08 12.53
CA VAL A 138 1.88 12.65 13.86
C VAL A 138 0.99 13.89 13.76
N GLY A 139 -0.14 13.86 14.47
CA GLY A 139 -1.10 14.97 14.50
C GLY A 139 -2.08 15.01 13.32
N LEU A 140 -1.97 14.12 12.33
CA LEU A 140 -2.99 14.00 11.29
C LEU A 140 -4.18 13.18 11.81
N PRO A 141 -5.43 13.63 11.59
CA PRO A 141 -6.60 12.86 11.96
C PRO A 141 -6.69 11.62 11.06
N SER A 142 -7.16 10.52 11.64
CA SER A 142 -7.44 9.30 10.90
C SER A 142 -8.56 9.54 9.88
N PRO A 143 -8.36 9.26 8.58
CA PRO A 143 -9.40 9.39 7.57
C PRO A 143 -10.31 8.15 7.53
N PHE A 144 -10.01 7.10 8.30
CA PHE A 144 -10.64 5.79 8.24
C PHE A 144 -11.77 5.68 9.27
N TYR A 145 -13.02 5.91 8.86
CA TYR A 145 -14.20 5.89 9.77
C TYR A 145 -15.07 4.62 9.66
N LYS A 146 -14.84 3.80 8.62
CA LYS A 146 -15.58 2.57 8.34
C LYS A 146 -14.72 1.31 8.40
N LEU A 147 -13.47 1.48 8.82
CA LEU A 147 -12.50 0.41 8.79
C LEU A 147 -12.86 -0.64 9.85
N THR A 148 -12.78 -1.90 9.48
CA THR A 148 -13.00 -3.03 10.38
C THR A 148 -11.71 -3.81 10.58
N ASN A 149 -10.89 -3.95 9.54
CA ASN A 149 -9.64 -4.68 9.60
C ASN A 149 -8.52 -3.98 8.83
N VAL A 150 -7.32 -3.99 9.43
CA VAL A 150 -6.06 -3.68 8.76
C VAL A 150 -5.21 -4.94 8.74
N LYS A 151 -4.94 -5.48 7.56
CA LYS A 151 -4.02 -6.59 7.37
C LYS A 151 -2.64 -6.08 7.00
N LEU A 152 -1.63 -6.49 7.75
CA LEU A 152 -0.23 -6.13 7.52
C LEU A 152 0.51 -7.18 6.67
N PRO A 153 1.68 -6.83 6.11
CA PRO A 153 2.51 -7.78 5.40
C PRO A 153 2.93 -8.93 6.33
N ARG A 154 2.97 -10.15 5.79
CA ARG A 154 3.31 -11.36 6.54
C ARG A 154 4.67 -11.21 7.24
N GLY A 155 4.69 -11.43 8.56
CA GLY A 155 5.89 -11.31 9.38
C GLY A 155 6.07 -9.94 10.05
N TYR A 156 5.19 -8.99 9.78
CA TYR A 156 5.09 -7.75 10.53
C TYR A 156 4.28 -8.00 11.82
N LYS A 157 4.86 -7.73 12.99
CA LYS A 157 4.16 -7.85 14.27
C LYS A 157 3.35 -6.60 14.55
N GLU A 158 2.18 -6.74 15.18
CA GLU A 158 1.39 -5.59 15.63
C GLU A 158 2.21 -4.65 16.52
N SER A 159 3.00 -5.22 17.44
CA SER A 159 3.89 -4.47 18.34
C SER A 159 5.00 -3.68 17.63
N SER A 160 5.23 -3.94 16.34
CA SER A 160 6.21 -3.22 15.53
C SER A 160 5.60 -2.04 14.78
N ILE A 161 4.28 -1.86 14.83
CA ILE A 161 3.62 -0.71 14.23
C ILE A 161 3.90 0.51 15.11
N PRO A 162 4.46 1.59 14.53
CA PRO A 162 4.58 2.86 15.22
C PRO A 162 3.22 3.38 15.71
N GLU A 163 3.19 3.96 16.90
CA GLU A 163 1.95 4.46 17.51
C GLU A 163 1.21 5.49 16.63
N ALA A 164 1.93 6.43 16.00
CA ALA A 164 1.30 7.42 15.14
C ALA A 164 0.68 6.79 13.87
N LEU A 165 1.31 5.79 13.26
CA LEU A 165 0.69 5.03 12.17
C LEU A 165 -0.54 4.25 12.65
N ARG A 166 -0.47 3.64 13.85
CA ARG A 166 -1.61 2.94 14.45
C ARG A 166 -2.79 3.89 14.69
N ASN A 167 -2.53 5.05 15.29
CA ASN A 167 -3.53 6.08 15.55
C ASN A 167 -4.10 6.65 14.25
N TYR A 168 -3.27 6.83 13.22
CA TYR A 168 -3.74 7.28 11.91
C TYR A 168 -4.62 6.26 11.19
N LEU A 169 -4.32 4.96 11.30
CA LEU A 169 -5.11 3.90 10.64
C LEU A 169 -6.41 3.58 11.41
N LEU A 170 -6.36 3.54 12.74
CA LEU A 170 -7.46 3.06 13.58
C LEU A 170 -8.22 4.18 14.31
N GLY A 171 -7.66 5.38 14.42
CA GLY A 171 -8.20 6.45 15.28
C GLY A 171 -9.61 6.91 14.89
N GLY A 172 -9.99 6.77 13.63
CA GLY A 172 -11.35 7.08 13.15
C GLY A 172 -12.31 5.90 13.30
N SER A 173 -11.81 4.69 13.55
CA SER A 173 -12.57 3.44 13.63
C SER A 173 -12.18 2.64 14.89
N PRO A 174 -12.73 2.98 16.08
CA PRO A 174 -12.32 2.36 17.35
C PRO A 174 -12.55 0.84 17.45
N LYS A 175 -13.42 0.30 16.60
CA LYS A 175 -13.71 -1.14 16.51
C LYS A 175 -12.80 -1.88 15.51
N ALA A 176 -11.97 -1.15 14.76
CA ALA A 176 -11.07 -1.75 13.80
C ALA A 176 -9.96 -2.51 14.52
N SER A 177 -9.58 -3.67 13.97
CA SER A 177 -8.48 -4.47 14.49
C SER A 177 -7.38 -4.65 13.46
N ILE A 178 -6.16 -4.88 13.94
CA ILE A 178 -5.04 -5.25 13.10
C ILE A 178 -4.97 -6.78 13.05
N VAL A 179 -4.86 -7.33 11.85
CA VAL A 179 -4.70 -8.76 11.58
C VAL A 179 -3.34 -8.98 10.91
N THR A 180 -2.60 -9.99 11.38
CA THR A 180 -1.25 -10.35 10.90
C THR A 180 -1.21 -11.75 10.33
#